data_AF-A0A948V590-F1
#
_entry.id   AF-A0A948V590-F1
#
_cell.length_a   1.000
_cell.length_b   1.000
_cell.length_c   1.000
_cell.angle_alpha   90.00
_cell.angle_beta   90.00
_cell.angle_gamma   90.00
#
_symmetry.space_group_name_H-M   'P 1'
#
loop_
_entity.id
_entity.type
_entity.pdbx_description
1 polymer ?
#
loop_
_entity_poly.entity_id
_entity_poly.type
_entity_poly.pdbx_seq_one_letter_code
_entity_poly.pdbx_strand_id
1 'polypeptide(L)'
;MFTSQVFKAIYFPDYKNINLKSKSLILAFGKKSKDLYNNIFDLESNEIRNLLGTDSYIELEQRAKQEGLSVNTYCLWYLRKNLFTKEKKITSKKERKEKPISYFTNNVIKGDCLEVMREIPSKSIDMVLCDLPYGTTQNAWDSLIPLDLLWIQYERIIKDRGVIALTGQGVFTAKLILSNPKLFKYKITWVKSKPTNFLNAKKQPLRKHEDICIFYKKQPDYNPQMTYGEPYNKGFRKDQLTGSYGDFKTVEVKSSGERYPTDVVYFKTAESEGDVCHPTQKPIELGRYLIRTFTKEGNIILDNTCGSGSFLISAVLEKRKFIGIEKNQEVYLFKKHRVNYIDVCKQRIKKAQEQNRIESSKVKLL
;
A
#
# COMPACT_ATOMS: atom_id res chain seq x y z
N MET A 1 -4.83 33.90 -21.95
CA MET A 1 -4.77 33.22 -20.64
C MET A 1 -6.15 32.69 -20.30
N PHE A 2 -6.43 31.40 -20.55
CA PHE A 2 -7.73 30.82 -20.19
C PHE A 2 -7.70 30.39 -18.72
N THR A 3 -8.50 31.05 -17.88
CA THR A 3 -8.79 30.57 -16.53
C THR A 3 -9.69 29.34 -16.64
N SER A 4 -9.13 28.13 -16.56
CA SER A 4 -9.91 26.89 -16.66
C SER A 4 -10.78 26.70 -15.40
N GLN A 5 -12.00 27.19 -15.43
CA GLN A 5 -13.02 26.82 -14.45
C GLN A 5 -13.45 25.38 -14.73
N VAL A 6 -13.51 24.55 -13.70
CA VAL A 6 -13.98 23.16 -13.81
C VAL A 6 -15.32 23.01 -13.11
N PHE A 7 -16.13 22.07 -13.56
CA PHE A 7 -17.52 21.93 -13.10
C PHE A 7 -17.80 20.50 -12.64
N LYS A 8 -18.66 20.34 -11.63
CA LYS A 8 -19.19 19.05 -11.18
C LYS A 8 -20.70 19.17 -11.02
N ALA A 9 -21.43 18.28 -11.68
CA ALA A 9 -22.88 18.21 -11.54
C ALA A 9 -23.25 17.33 -10.34
N ILE A 10 -24.22 17.78 -9.55
CA ILE A 10 -24.77 17.05 -8.40
C ILE A 10 -26.27 16.95 -8.59
N TYR A 11 -26.77 15.73 -8.72
CA TYR A 11 -28.21 15.49 -8.81
C TYR A 11 -28.87 15.76 -7.45
N PHE A 12 -30.03 16.39 -7.44
CA PHE A 12 -30.89 16.58 -6.25
C PHE A 12 -32.33 16.23 -6.64
N PRO A 13 -33.03 15.35 -5.90
CA PRO A 13 -34.38 14.91 -6.27
C PRO A 13 -35.39 16.05 -6.41
N ASP A 14 -35.29 17.07 -5.56
CA ASP A 14 -36.17 18.23 -5.49
C ASP A 14 -35.77 19.39 -6.41
N TYR A 15 -34.58 19.33 -7.04
CA TYR A 15 -34.08 20.38 -7.94
C TYR A 15 -34.93 20.56 -9.20
N LYS A 16 -35.53 19.46 -9.70
CA LYS A 16 -36.42 19.48 -10.86
C LYS A 16 -37.66 20.37 -10.63
N ASN A 17 -38.09 20.52 -9.38
CA ASN A 17 -39.25 21.34 -9.03
C ASN A 17 -38.95 22.84 -9.08
N ILE A 18 -37.68 23.22 -9.18
CA ILE A 18 -37.20 24.61 -9.20
C ILE A 18 -36.69 24.99 -10.59
N ASN A 19 -35.96 24.09 -11.25
CA ASN A 19 -35.42 24.31 -12.59
C ASN A 19 -35.98 23.28 -13.57
N LEU A 20 -37.02 23.66 -14.32
CA LEU A 20 -37.72 22.81 -15.29
C LEU A 20 -36.81 22.27 -16.41
N LYS A 21 -35.61 22.84 -16.61
CA LYS A 21 -34.65 22.46 -17.66
C LYS A 21 -33.51 21.57 -17.19
N SER A 22 -33.27 21.41 -15.88
CA SER A 22 -32.14 20.60 -15.39
C SER A 22 -32.47 19.86 -14.09
N LYS A 23 -31.87 18.69 -13.91
CA LYS A 23 -32.04 17.84 -12.72
C LYS A 23 -30.91 17.97 -11.69
N SER A 24 -29.92 18.80 -11.99
CA SER A 24 -28.66 18.82 -11.24
C SER A 24 -28.18 20.24 -11.02
N LEU A 25 -27.68 20.48 -9.81
CA LEU A 25 -26.89 21.66 -9.47
C LEU A 25 -25.51 21.53 -10.10
N ILE A 26 -25.03 22.56 -10.79
CA ILE A 26 -23.67 22.60 -11.33
C ILE A 26 -22.80 23.43 -10.39
N LEU A 27 -21.87 22.77 -9.70
CA LEU A 27 -20.85 23.46 -8.92
C LEU A 27 -19.69 23.86 -9.83
N ALA A 28 -19.26 25.11 -9.70
CA ALA A 28 -18.20 25.72 -10.47
C ALA A 28 -16.99 25.99 -9.57
N PHE A 29 -15.83 25.47 -9.97
CA PHE A 29 -14.58 25.53 -9.21
C PHE A 29 -13.57 26.38 -9.97
N GLY A 30 -13.15 27.48 -9.34
CA GLY A 30 -12.08 28.34 -9.86
C GLY A 30 -10.69 27.85 -9.44
N LYS A 31 -9.66 28.64 -9.78
CA LYS A 31 -8.25 28.35 -9.45
C LYS A 31 -8.03 28.09 -7.95
N LYS A 32 -8.73 28.81 -7.06
CA LYS A 32 -8.60 28.71 -5.59
C LYS A 32 -9.31 27.49 -4.98
N SER A 33 -10.16 26.80 -5.73
CA SER A 33 -10.95 25.65 -5.26
C SER A 33 -10.69 24.40 -6.09
N LYS A 34 -9.59 24.38 -6.86
CA LYS A 34 -9.23 23.23 -7.71
C LYS A 34 -8.78 22.02 -6.88
N ASP A 35 -8.17 22.27 -5.73
CA ASP A 35 -7.87 21.27 -4.69
C ASP A 35 -9.16 20.56 -4.23
N LEU A 36 -10.20 21.35 -3.95
CA LEU A 36 -11.49 20.84 -3.50
C LEU A 36 -12.16 19.99 -4.58
N TYR A 37 -12.06 20.40 -5.84
CA TYR A 37 -12.56 19.62 -6.98
C TYR A 37 -11.91 18.24 -7.05
N ASN A 38 -10.58 18.17 -6.93
CA ASN A 38 -9.85 16.90 -6.99
C ASN A 38 -10.29 15.92 -5.89
N ASN A 39 -10.62 16.43 -4.69
CA ASN A 39 -11.07 15.60 -3.56
C ASN A 39 -12.47 15.01 -3.75
N ILE A 40 -13.31 15.60 -4.60
CA ILE A 40 -14.68 15.14 -4.84
C ILE A 40 -14.91 14.66 -6.27
N PHE A 41 -13.86 14.65 -7.10
CA PHE A 41 -13.96 14.42 -8.53
C PHE A 41 -14.59 13.05 -8.83
N ASP A 42 -14.12 12.02 -8.12
CA ASP A 42 -14.58 10.64 -8.29
C ASP A 42 -15.83 10.30 -7.46
N LEU A 43 -16.36 11.26 -6.68
CA LEU A 43 -17.54 11.02 -5.84
C LEU A 43 -18.83 11.11 -6.64
N GLU A 44 -19.77 10.25 -6.28
CA GLU A 44 -21.13 10.21 -6.80
C GLU A 44 -22.02 11.29 -6.14
N SER A 45 -23.15 11.60 -6.77
CA SER A 45 -24.04 12.68 -6.29
C SER A 45 -24.53 12.46 -4.85
N ASN A 46 -24.83 11.23 -4.46
CA ASN A 46 -25.24 10.88 -3.09
C ASN A 46 -24.11 11.13 -2.07
N GLU A 47 -22.87 10.80 -2.41
CA GLU A 47 -21.71 11.01 -1.55
C GLU A 47 -21.43 12.50 -1.35
N ILE A 48 -21.57 13.30 -2.41
CA ILE A 48 -21.40 14.76 -2.33
C ILE A 48 -22.55 15.39 -1.51
N ARG A 49 -23.79 14.90 -1.64
CA ARG A 49 -24.92 15.34 -0.80
C ARG A 49 -24.71 15.01 0.69
N ASN A 50 -24.17 13.82 0.98
CA ASN A 50 -23.75 13.46 2.34
C ASN A 50 -22.69 14.44 2.88
N LEU A 51 -21.71 14.84 2.06
CA LEU A 51 -20.71 15.86 2.44
C LEU A 51 -21.32 17.26 2.61
N LEU A 52 -22.37 17.58 1.86
CA LEU A 52 -23.15 18.81 2.00
C LEU A 52 -24.17 18.76 3.15
N GLY A 53 -24.32 17.61 3.81
CA GLY A 53 -25.18 17.42 4.97
C GLY A 53 -26.66 17.63 4.68
N THR A 54 -27.09 17.39 3.44
CA THR A 54 -28.51 17.40 3.03
C THR A 54 -28.68 16.71 1.68
N ASP A 55 -29.80 15.99 1.52
CA ASP A 55 -30.25 15.45 0.23
C ASP A 55 -31.24 16.38 -0.50
N SER A 56 -31.59 17.53 0.08
CA SER A 56 -32.54 18.51 -0.47
C SER A 56 -31.82 19.76 -0.95
N TYR A 57 -32.08 20.14 -2.20
CA TYR A 57 -31.62 21.41 -2.73
C TYR A 57 -32.35 22.61 -2.10
N ILE A 58 -33.66 22.48 -1.82
CA ILE A 58 -34.42 23.56 -1.18
C ILE A 58 -33.78 23.94 0.16
N GLU A 59 -33.45 22.92 0.97
CA GLU A 59 -32.77 23.13 2.24
C GLU A 59 -31.38 23.75 2.05
N LEU A 60 -30.62 23.27 1.06
CA LEU A 60 -29.31 23.81 0.71
C LEU A 60 -29.36 25.30 0.34
N GLU A 61 -30.37 25.70 -0.44
CA GLU A 61 -30.60 27.09 -0.85
C GLU A 61 -30.99 27.97 0.34
N GLN A 62 -31.86 27.48 1.22
CA GLN A 62 -32.23 28.19 2.45
C GLN A 62 -31.01 28.43 3.35
N ARG A 63 -30.16 27.41 3.54
CA ARG A 63 -28.91 27.54 4.31
C ARG A 63 -27.95 28.54 3.67
N ALA A 64 -27.80 28.50 2.34
CA ALA A 64 -26.96 29.47 1.62
C ALA A 64 -27.47 30.91 1.80
N LYS A 65 -28.79 31.11 1.74
CA LYS A 65 -29.42 32.42 1.96
C LYS A 65 -29.25 32.93 3.39
N GLN A 66 -29.37 32.06 4.39
CA GLN A 66 -29.14 32.40 5.80
C GLN A 66 -27.72 32.91 6.06
N GLU A 67 -26.72 32.34 5.37
CA GLU A 67 -25.33 32.77 5.44
C GLU A 67 -25.00 33.96 4.51
N GLY A 68 -25.97 34.47 3.74
CA GLY A 68 -25.76 35.56 2.79
C GLY A 68 -24.85 35.20 1.60
N LEU A 69 -24.78 33.92 1.23
CA LEU A 69 -23.90 33.41 0.17
C LEU A 69 -24.69 32.91 -1.05
N SER A 70 -24.06 32.93 -2.22
CA SER A 70 -24.59 32.18 -3.37
C SER A 70 -24.52 30.68 -3.09
N VAL A 71 -25.43 29.89 -3.68
CA VAL A 71 -25.45 28.42 -3.50
C VAL A 71 -24.09 27.79 -3.85
N ASN A 72 -23.45 28.24 -4.94
CA ASN A 72 -22.11 27.76 -5.32
C ASN A 72 -21.07 28.07 -4.24
N THR A 73 -21.02 29.33 -3.78
CA THR A 73 -20.07 29.76 -2.73
C THR A 73 -20.29 29.00 -1.42
N TYR A 74 -21.56 28.85 -1.01
CA TYR A 74 -21.94 28.10 0.18
C TYR A 74 -21.50 26.64 0.09
N CYS A 75 -21.77 25.96 -1.05
CA CYS A 75 -21.36 24.58 -1.25
C CYS A 75 -19.83 24.41 -1.16
N LEU A 76 -19.07 25.28 -1.82
CA LEU A 76 -17.60 25.22 -1.76
C LEU A 76 -17.09 25.45 -0.33
N TRP A 77 -17.63 26.45 0.37
CA TRP A 77 -17.29 26.72 1.77
C TRP A 77 -17.64 25.55 2.68
N TYR A 78 -18.82 24.97 2.53
CA TYR A 78 -19.34 23.90 3.37
C TYR A 78 -18.58 22.59 3.12
N LEU A 79 -18.35 22.23 1.85
CA LEU A 79 -17.50 21.10 1.47
C LEU A 79 -16.09 21.26 2.03
N ARG A 80 -15.50 22.46 1.93
CA ARG A 80 -14.19 22.75 2.49
C ARG A 80 -14.22 22.55 4.01
N LYS A 81 -15.19 23.15 4.72
CA LYS A 81 -15.39 22.99 6.17
C LYS A 81 -15.57 21.53 6.58
N ASN A 82 -16.30 20.73 5.82
CA ASN A 82 -16.56 19.32 6.13
C ASN A 82 -15.42 18.37 5.78
N LEU A 83 -14.71 18.61 4.69
CA LEU A 83 -13.49 17.87 4.37
C LEU A 83 -12.39 18.19 5.39
N PHE A 84 -12.21 19.47 5.74
CA PHE A 84 -11.30 19.88 6.81
C PHE A 84 -11.76 19.47 8.21
N THR A 85 -13.05 19.30 8.50
CA THR A 85 -13.51 18.74 9.78
C THR A 85 -13.48 17.23 9.82
N LYS A 86 -13.50 16.53 8.68
CA LYS A 86 -13.16 15.11 8.59
C LYS A 86 -11.67 14.92 8.83
N GLU A 87 -10.81 15.72 8.20
CA GLU A 87 -9.37 15.80 8.51
C GLU A 87 -9.13 16.21 9.97
N LYS A 88 -9.85 17.22 10.49
CA LYS A 88 -9.73 17.64 11.90
C LYS A 88 -10.30 16.64 12.88
N LYS A 89 -11.36 15.88 12.58
CA LYS A 89 -11.84 14.77 13.44
C LYS A 89 -10.86 13.59 13.42
N ILE A 90 -10.16 13.39 12.31
CA ILE A 90 -9.04 12.46 12.19
C ILE A 90 -7.86 12.96 13.05
N THR A 91 -7.57 14.27 13.10
CA THR A 91 -6.49 14.83 13.93
C THR A 91 -6.90 15.17 15.38
N SER A 92 -8.18 15.31 15.71
CA SER A 92 -8.69 15.71 17.04
C SER A 92 -9.06 14.54 17.93
N LYS A 93 -8.86 13.29 17.47
CA LYS A 93 -8.74 12.15 18.37
C LYS A 93 -7.46 12.37 19.19
N LYS A 94 -7.60 13.04 20.33
CA LYS A 94 -6.68 13.13 21.49
C LYS A 94 -5.24 12.82 21.08
N GLU A 95 -4.41 13.83 20.76
CA GLU A 95 -2.99 13.67 20.37
C GLU A 95 -2.37 12.52 21.13
N ARG A 96 -2.30 11.35 20.48
CA ARG A 96 -1.76 10.17 21.14
C ARG A 96 -0.26 10.40 21.16
N LYS A 97 0.30 10.56 22.36
CA LYS A 97 1.74 10.69 22.53
C LYS A 97 2.43 9.53 21.81
N GLU A 98 3.44 9.85 21.00
CA GLU A 98 4.33 8.84 20.42
C GLU A 98 4.86 7.95 21.56
N LYS A 99 4.83 6.64 21.34
CA LYS A 99 5.36 5.66 22.30
C LYS A 99 6.78 5.30 21.87
N PRO A 100 7.68 4.93 22.80
CA PRO A 100 9.02 4.50 22.43
C PRO A 100 8.95 3.31 21.47
N ILE A 101 9.86 3.25 20.49
CA ILE A 101 9.85 2.20 19.45
C ILE A 101 9.88 0.78 20.04
N SER A 102 10.51 0.61 21.22
CA SER A 102 10.57 -0.64 21.97
C SER A 102 9.20 -1.19 22.38
N TYR A 103 8.17 -0.34 22.50
CA TYR A 103 6.80 -0.76 22.77
C TYR A 103 6.21 -1.59 21.61
N PHE A 104 6.62 -1.30 20.38
CA PHE A 104 6.07 -1.91 19.18
C PHE A 104 6.92 -3.08 18.67
N THR A 105 8.24 -3.02 18.82
CA THR A 105 9.15 -4.01 18.24
C THR A 105 8.90 -5.41 18.77
N ASN A 106 8.99 -6.39 17.87
CA ASN A 106 8.74 -7.81 18.07
C ASN A 106 7.32 -8.12 18.59
N ASN A 107 6.34 -7.32 18.17
CA ASN A 107 4.95 -7.46 18.61
C ASN A 107 3.95 -7.36 17.45
N VAL A 108 2.75 -7.91 17.69
CA VAL A 108 1.59 -7.83 16.80
C VAL A 108 0.50 -7.05 17.53
N ILE A 109 0.19 -5.86 17.04
CA ILE A 109 -0.74 -4.92 17.66
C ILE A 109 -2.12 -5.06 17.03
N LYS A 110 -3.14 -5.23 17.87
CA LYS A 110 -4.53 -5.17 17.44
C LYS A 110 -4.95 -3.73 17.22
N GLY A 111 -5.33 -3.36 16.01
CA GLY A 111 -5.87 -2.02 15.77
C GLY A 111 -5.99 -1.64 14.30
N ASP A 112 -6.59 -0.47 14.08
CA ASP A 112 -6.57 0.17 12.77
C ASP A 112 -5.15 0.67 12.45
N CYS A 113 -4.65 0.34 11.27
CA CYS A 113 -3.26 0.60 10.92
C CYS A 113 -2.91 2.10 10.91
N LEU A 114 -3.83 2.97 10.46
CA LEU A 114 -3.58 4.41 10.43
C LEU A 114 -3.53 4.98 11.85
N GLU A 115 -4.38 4.49 12.75
CA GLU A 115 -4.42 4.92 14.14
C GLU A 115 -3.20 4.43 14.93
N VAL A 116 -2.80 3.16 14.75
CA VAL A 116 -1.62 2.59 15.42
C VAL A 116 -0.34 3.27 14.91
N MET A 117 -0.21 3.51 13.61
CA MET A 117 0.97 4.16 13.06
C MET A 117 1.19 5.56 13.61
N ARG A 118 0.13 6.32 13.98
CA ARG A 118 0.28 7.65 14.62
C ARG A 118 1.09 7.61 15.91
N GLU A 119 1.07 6.48 16.63
CA GLU A 119 1.81 6.32 17.88
C GLU A 119 3.26 5.88 17.67
N ILE A 120 3.61 5.40 16.46
CA ILE A 120 4.97 4.98 16.11
C ILE A 120 5.85 6.22 15.92
N PRO A 121 7.05 6.29 16.53
CA PRO A 121 7.95 7.42 16.36
C PRO A 121 8.36 7.67 14.92
N SER A 122 8.59 8.94 14.58
CA SER A 122 9.12 9.34 13.28
C SER A 122 10.48 8.70 12.99
N LYS A 123 10.78 8.40 11.72
CA LYS A 123 12.07 7.86 11.24
C LYS A 123 12.58 6.65 12.05
N SER A 124 11.70 5.76 12.47
CA SER A 124 12.04 4.59 13.29
C SER A 124 12.04 3.28 12.53
N ILE A 125 11.44 3.24 11.33
CA ILE A 125 11.24 2.02 10.53
C ILE A 125 12.26 1.95 9.39
N ASP A 126 12.90 0.79 9.22
CA ASP A 126 13.87 0.54 8.15
C ASP A 126 13.19 0.06 6.86
N MET A 127 12.15 -0.76 6.98
CA MET A 127 11.37 -1.24 5.85
C MET A 127 9.89 -1.34 6.20
N VAL A 128 9.03 -0.85 5.31
CA VAL A 128 7.63 -1.28 5.27
C VAL A 128 7.54 -2.39 4.22
N LEU A 129 7.11 -3.58 4.62
CA LEU A 129 6.83 -4.69 3.72
C LEU A 129 5.40 -5.16 3.98
N CYS A 130 4.50 -4.87 3.05
CA CYS A 130 3.07 -4.94 3.33
C CYS A 130 2.25 -5.37 2.12
N ASP A 131 1.23 -6.19 2.37
CA ASP A 131 0.19 -6.56 1.42
C ASP A 131 -1.11 -5.83 1.77
N LEU A 132 -1.32 -4.68 1.14
CA LEU A 132 -2.48 -3.84 1.39
C LEU A 132 -3.78 -4.49 0.86
N PRO A 133 -4.95 -4.19 1.43
CA PRO A 133 -6.23 -4.53 0.80
C PRO A 133 -6.37 -3.81 -0.56
N TYR A 134 -6.78 -4.54 -1.59
CA TYR A 134 -6.85 -4.06 -2.98
C TYR A 134 -8.25 -3.55 -3.37
N GLY A 135 -9.30 -3.84 -2.61
CA GLY A 135 -10.70 -3.53 -2.98
C GLY A 135 -11.20 -4.28 -4.20
N THR A 136 -10.69 -5.48 -4.45
CA THR A 136 -10.98 -6.29 -5.66
C THR A 136 -11.76 -7.57 -5.37
N THR A 137 -11.96 -7.90 -4.09
CA THR A 137 -12.68 -9.10 -3.65
C THR A 137 -14.04 -8.75 -3.04
N GLN A 138 -14.90 -9.75 -2.89
CA GLN A 138 -16.20 -9.60 -2.20
C GLN A 138 -16.05 -9.50 -0.68
N ASN A 139 -14.82 -9.53 -0.15
CA ASN A 139 -14.62 -9.55 1.29
C ASN A 139 -14.66 -8.13 1.86
N ALA A 140 -15.41 -7.93 2.96
CA ALA A 140 -15.53 -6.62 3.60
C ALA A 140 -14.22 -6.05 4.15
N TRP A 141 -13.25 -6.92 4.53
CA TRP A 141 -11.91 -6.51 4.97
C TRP A 141 -11.06 -5.93 3.85
N ASP A 142 -11.44 -6.17 2.59
CA ASP A 142 -10.80 -5.58 1.41
C ASP A 142 -11.21 -4.12 1.20
N SER A 143 -11.48 -3.41 2.29
CA SER A 143 -11.78 -1.98 2.28
C SER A 143 -10.49 -1.21 2.00
N LEU A 144 -10.49 -0.44 0.92
CA LEU A 144 -9.34 0.38 0.51
C LEU A 144 -8.93 1.33 1.65
N ILE A 145 -7.68 1.22 2.09
CA ILE A 145 -7.07 2.20 2.98
C ILE A 145 -6.85 3.49 2.17
N PRO A 146 -7.27 4.68 2.66
CA PRO A 146 -6.98 5.94 2.00
C PRO A 146 -5.46 6.16 1.83
N LEU A 147 -4.99 6.12 0.59
CA LEU A 147 -3.55 6.15 0.28
C LEU A 147 -2.91 7.48 0.69
N ASP A 148 -3.63 8.58 0.61
CA ASP A 148 -3.24 9.91 1.09
C ASP A 148 -2.89 9.88 2.59
N LEU A 149 -3.77 9.32 3.41
CA LEU A 149 -3.54 9.18 4.86
C LEU A 149 -2.44 8.15 5.16
N LEU A 150 -2.31 7.11 4.33
CA LEU A 150 -1.27 6.10 4.44
C LEU A 150 0.11 6.72 4.21
N TRP A 151 0.28 7.52 3.15
CA TRP A 151 1.55 8.17 2.84
C TRP A 151 1.98 9.17 3.90
N ILE A 152 1.03 9.90 4.52
CA ILE A 152 1.34 10.76 5.69
C ILE A 152 2.05 9.96 6.79
N GLN A 153 1.57 8.75 7.10
CA GLN A 153 2.18 7.92 8.13
C GLN A 153 3.47 7.27 7.65
N TYR A 154 3.47 6.65 6.47
CA TYR A 154 4.65 5.99 5.90
C TYR A 154 5.83 6.94 5.77
N GLU A 155 5.64 8.13 5.21
CA GLU A 155 6.71 9.10 5.04
C GLU A 155 7.24 9.63 6.38
N ARG A 156 6.39 9.70 7.41
CA ARG A 156 6.79 10.12 8.76
C ARG A 156 7.64 9.05 9.45
N ILE A 157 7.19 7.79 9.43
CA ILE A 157 7.81 6.70 10.22
C ILE A 157 9.03 6.07 9.52
N ILE A 158 9.11 6.10 8.18
CA ILE A 158 10.22 5.53 7.43
C ILE A 158 11.49 6.38 7.60
N LYS A 159 12.63 5.72 7.85
CA LYS A 159 13.95 6.36 7.83
C LYS A 159 14.27 6.94 6.45
N ASP A 160 15.20 7.89 6.40
CA ASP A 160 15.57 8.58 5.14
C ASP A 160 16.16 7.64 4.07
N ARG A 161 16.78 6.53 4.49
CA ARG A 161 17.27 5.44 3.64
C ARG A 161 16.43 4.15 3.79
N GLY A 162 15.22 4.25 4.33
CA GLY A 162 14.32 3.11 4.44
C GLY A 162 13.57 2.85 3.13
N VAL A 163 13.07 1.62 2.98
CA VAL A 163 12.32 1.19 1.80
C VAL A 163 10.86 0.88 2.14
N ILE A 164 9.95 1.20 1.22
CA ILE A 164 8.55 0.80 1.30
C ILE A 164 8.30 -0.11 0.11
N ALA A 165 8.03 -1.39 0.38
CA ALA A 165 7.76 -2.43 -0.60
C ALA A 165 6.33 -2.93 -0.41
N LEU A 166 5.49 -2.67 -1.41
CA LEU A 166 4.04 -2.92 -1.33
C LEU A 166 3.61 -3.83 -2.47
N THR A 167 2.97 -4.95 -2.14
CA THR A 167 2.40 -5.84 -3.16
C THR A 167 1.17 -5.20 -3.80
N GLY A 168 0.92 -5.54 -5.07
CA GLY A 168 -0.21 -5.04 -5.82
C GLY A 168 -0.52 -5.89 -7.05
N GLN A 169 -1.70 -5.67 -7.61
CA GLN A 169 -2.11 -6.33 -8.85
C GLN A 169 -2.97 -5.39 -9.72
N GLY A 170 -2.71 -5.37 -11.02
CA GLY A 170 -3.57 -4.70 -12.01
C GLY A 170 -3.75 -3.21 -11.74
N VAL A 171 -5.00 -2.74 -11.72
CA VAL A 171 -5.33 -1.32 -11.52
C VAL A 171 -4.88 -0.82 -10.14
N PHE A 172 -4.83 -1.69 -9.12
CA PHE A 172 -4.33 -1.30 -7.80
C PHE A 172 -2.85 -0.92 -7.85
N THR A 173 -2.02 -1.66 -8.59
CA THR A 173 -0.62 -1.30 -8.85
C THR A 173 -0.52 0.12 -9.43
N ALA A 174 -1.34 0.44 -10.43
CA ALA A 174 -1.34 1.76 -11.06
C ALA A 174 -1.75 2.87 -10.08
N LYS A 175 -2.83 2.66 -9.30
CA LYS A 175 -3.27 3.59 -8.25
C LYS A 175 -2.17 3.83 -7.22
N LEU A 176 -1.49 2.77 -6.79
CA LEU A 176 -0.42 2.86 -5.81
C LEU A 176 0.77 3.68 -6.33
N ILE A 177 1.21 3.42 -7.55
CA ILE A 177 2.29 4.19 -8.21
C ILE A 177 1.91 5.67 -8.31
N LEU A 178 0.70 5.97 -8.81
CA LEU A 178 0.22 7.34 -9.02
C LEU A 178 -0.07 8.09 -7.71
N SER A 179 -0.30 7.38 -6.61
CA SER A 179 -0.53 8.00 -5.30
C SER A 179 0.74 8.62 -4.68
N ASN A 180 1.94 8.15 -5.07
CA ASN A 180 3.21 8.76 -4.66
C ASN A 180 4.33 8.58 -5.71
N PRO A 181 4.22 9.25 -6.87
CA PRO A 181 5.21 9.13 -7.95
C PRO A 181 6.58 9.69 -7.55
N LYS A 182 6.64 10.57 -6.56
CA LYS A 182 7.89 11.17 -6.05
C LYS A 182 8.78 10.12 -5.37
N LEU A 183 8.18 9.25 -4.56
CA LEU A 183 8.92 8.20 -3.86
C LEU A 183 9.04 6.92 -4.67
N PHE A 184 8.17 6.70 -5.67
CA PHE A 184 8.26 5.54 -6.55
C PHE A 184 9.60 5.50 -7.30
N LYS A 185 10.11 4.28 -7.53
CA LYS A 185 11.40 4.04 -8.19
C LYS A 185 11.30 3.00 -9.28
N TYR A 186 10.83 1.81 -8.92
CA TYR A 186 10.62 0.71 -9.84
C TYR A 186 9.67 -0.31 -9.20
N LYS A 187 9.32 -1.34 -9.96
CA LYS A 187 8.56 -2.49 -9.46
C LYS A 187 9.32 -3.78 -9.70
N ILE A 188 9.03 -4.79 -8.89
CA ILE A 188 9.45 -6.16 -9.09
C ILE A 188 8.20 -6.97 -9.44
N THR A 189 8.24 -7.79 -10.48
CA THR A 189 7.18 -8.73 -10.85
C THR A 189 7.48 -10.10 -10.24
N TRP A 190 6.66 -10.51 -9.27
CA TRP A 190 6.72 -11.85 -8.70
C TRP A 190 5.91 -12.82 -9.57
N VAL A 191 6.59 -13.83 -10.12
CA VAL A 191 6.02 -14.96 -10.85
C VAL A 191 5.71 -16.09 -9.86
N LYS A 192 4.45 -16.51 -9.87
CA LYS A 192 3.90 -17.55 -9.01
C LYS A 192 4.10 -18.95 -9.61
N SER A 193 4.32 -19.95 -8.76
CA SER A 193 4.34 -21.36 -9.18
C SER A 193 2.99 -21.81 -9.74
N LYS A 194 1.88 -21.38 -9.11
CA LYS A 194 0.51 -21.73 -9.51
C LYS A 194 -0.23 -20.49 -10.03
N PRO A 195 -0.90 -20.58 -11.20
CA PRO A 195 -1.77 -19.52 -11.68
C PRO A 195 -3.09 -19.47 -10.90
N THR A 196 -3.67 -18.28 -10.74
CA THR A 196 -4.98 -18.06 -10.11
C THR A 196 -6.03 -17.60 -11.14
N ASN A 197 -7.27 -17.33 -10.70
CA ASN A 197 -8.40 -16.92 -11.54
C ASN A 197 -8.92 -18.02 -12.50
N PHE A 198 -8.84 -19.29 -12.08
CA PHE A 198 -9.18 -20.46 -12.92
C PHE A 198 -10.63 -20.50 -13.39
N LEU A 199 -11.57 -19.90 -12.63
CA LEU A 199 -12.99 -19.78 -13.04
C LEU A 199 -13.17 -18.99 -14.35
N ASN A 200 -12.17 -18.19 -14.74
CA ASN A 200 -12.19 -17.39 -15.97
C ASN A 200 -11.26 -17.94 -17.07
N ALA A 201 -10.73 -19.16 -16.93
CA ALA A 201 -9.74 -19.73 -17.85
C ALA A 201 -10.18 -19.74 -19.33
N LYS A 202 -11.48 -19.91 -19.60
CA LYS A 202 -12.05 -19.91 -20.95
C LYS A 202 -12.35 -18.52 -21.52
N LYS A 203 -12.17 -17.45 -20.72
CA LYS A 203 -12.49 -16.06 -21.11
C LYS A 203 -11.26 -15.18 -21.21
N GLN A 204 -10.19 -15.51 -20.47
CA GLN A 204 -8.97 -14.71 -20.40
C GLN A 204 -7.79 -15.53 -19.85
N PRO A 205 -6.54 -15.11 -20.12
CA PRO A 205 -5.36 -15.72 -19.51
C PRO A 205 -5.40 -15.70 -17.99
N LEU A 206 -4.87 -16.77 -17.39
CA LEU A 206 -4.79 -16.91 -15.93
C LEU A 206 -3.75 -15.96 -15.33
N ARG A 207 -3.93 -15.64 -14.05
CA ARG A 207 -3.07 -14.68 -13.34
C ARG A 207 -1.90 -15.41 -12.70
N LYS A 208 -0.71 -15.26 -13.29
CA LYS A 208 0.52 -15.94 -12.84
C LYS A 208 1.56 -15.01 -12.20
N HIS A 209 1.27 -13.72 -12.12
CA HIS A 209 2.17 -12.75 -11.50
C HIS A 209 1.43 -11.74 -10.63
N GLU A 210 2.17 -11.16 -9.69
CA GLU A 210 1.81 -9.99 -8.87
C GLU A 210 2.97 -8.99 -8.93
N ASP A 211 2.68 -7.71 -8.69
CA ASP A 211 3.69 -6.66 -8.66
C ASP A 211 4.09 -6.34 -7.21
N ILE A 212 5.31 -5.88 -7.01
CA ILE A 212 5.83 -5.32 -5.76
C ILE A 212 6.37 -3.93 -6.11
N CYS A 213 5.66 -2.89 -5.70
CA CYS A 213 6.06 -1.51 -5.95
C CYS A 213 7.08 -1.06 -4.89
N ILE A 214 8.20 -0.51 -5.34
CA ILE A 214 9.30 -0.07 -4.49
C ILE A 214 9.33 1.47 -4.43
N PHE A 215 9.27 1.99 -3.21
CA PHE A 215 9.32 3.41 -2.91
C PHE A 215 10.43 3.71 -1.91
N TYR A 216 11.19 4.78 -2.12
CA TYR A 216 12.16 5.27 -1.13
C TYR A 216 12.53 6.74 -1.39
N LYS A 217 12.97 7.44 -0.32
CA LYS A 217 13.43 8.84 -0.39
C LYS A 217 14.85 8.96 -0.94
N LYS A 218 15.75 8.11 -0.42
CA LYS A 218 17.16 7.98 -0.83
C LYS A 218 17.47 6.50 -1.01
N GLN A 219 18.49 6.19 -1.81
CA GLN A 219 18.94 4.82 -2.05
C GLN A 219 19.05 4.06 -0.71
N PRO A 220 18.26 2.98 -0.50
CA PRO A 220 18.35 2.16 0.71
C PRO A 220 19.62 1.30 0.67
N ASP A 221 19.83 0.53 1.73
CA ASP A 221 20.73 -0.62 1.62
C ASP A 221 20.24 -1.52 0.47
N TYR A 222 21.18 -2.00 -0.35
CA TYR A 222 20.88 -2.87 -1.48
C TYR A 222 21.89 -4.00 -1.52
N ASN A 223 21.45 -5.18 -1.08
CA ASN A 223 22.21 -6.42 -1.05
C ASN A 223 21.64 -7.35 -2.13
N PRO A 224 22.11 -7.28 -3.39
CA PRO A 224 21.53 -8.08 -4.47
C PRO A 224 21.65 -9.57 -4.14
N GLN A 225 20.53 -10.28 -4.24
CA GLN A 225 20.50 -11.74 -4.04
C GLN A 225 20.93 -12.40 -5.36
N MET A 226 22.24 -12.63 -5.48
CA MET A 226 22.84 -13.17 -6.70
C MET A 226 22.31 -14.58 -7.00
N THR A 227 22.20 -14.89 -8.29
CA THR A 227 21.95 -16.26 -8.77
C THR A 227 23.15 -16.76 -9.55
N TYR A 228 23.24 -18.07 -9.74
CA TYR A 228 24.31 -18.71 -10.48
C TYR A 228 23.75 -19.41 -11.70
N GLY A 229 24.44 -19.28 -12.82
CA GLY A 229 24.17 -20.02 -14.05
C GLY A 229 25.47 -20.33 -14.78
N GLU A 230 25.36 -20.91 -15.97
CA GLU A 230 26.54 -21.32 -16.75
C GLU A 230 27.47 -20.13 -17.05
N PRO A 231 28.78 -20.24 -16.79
CA PRO A 231 29.74 -19.22 -17.19
C PRO A 231 29.67 -18.95 -18.70
N TYR A 232 29.90 -17.69 -19.10
CA TYR A 232 29.98 -17.36 -20.52
C TYR A 232 31.04 -16.31 -20.77
N ASN A 233 31.56 -16.31 -22.00
CA ASN A 233 32.33 -15.20 -22.56
C ASN A 233 31.74 -14.85 -23.92
N LYS A 234 31.20 -13.63 -24.06
CA LYS A 234 30.64 -13.11 -25.32
C LYS A 234 31.66 -12.24 -26.08
N GLY A 235 32.92 -12.23 -25.65
CA GLY A 235 33.97 -11.39 -26.19
C GLY A 235 33.79 -9.92 -25.81
N PHE A 236 34.41 -9.03 -26.59
CA PHE A 236 34.37 -7.59 -26.35
C PHE A 236 33.16 -6.96 -27.01
N ARG A 237 32.40 -6.18 -26.25
CA ARG A 237 31.30 -5.39 -26.80
C ARG A 237 31.89 -4.17 -27.51
N LYS A 238 31.71 -4.07 -28.84
CA LYS A 238 32.11 -2.90 -29.63
C LYS A 238 31.41 -1.65 -29.10
N ASP A 239 32.05 -0.49 -29.25
CA ASP A 239 31.45 0.80 -28.97
C ASP A 239 30.11 0.91 -29.69
N GLN A 240 29.04 0.97 -28.91
CA GLN A 240 27.73 1.34 -29.39
C GLN A 240 27.43 2.71 -28.79
N LEU A 241 27.37 3.73 -29.65
CA LEU A 241 26.75 5.01 -29.35
C LEU A 241 25.24 4.76 -29.22
N THR A 242 24.81 4.15 -28.12
CA THR A 242 23.39 3.98 -27.86
C THR A 242 22.86 5.34 -27.45
N GLY A 243 22.26 6.10 -28.37
CA GLY A 243 21.67 7.41 -28.05
C GLY A 243 20.60 7.40 -26.93
N SER A 244 20.23 6.21 -26.42
CA SER A 244 19.30 6.00 -25.30
C SER A 244 19.97 5.82 -23.93
N TYR A 245 21.24 5.42 -23.86
CA TYR A 245 21.97 5.17 -22.62
C TYR A 245 23.41 5.67 -22.81
N GLY A 246 23.90 6.53 -21.92
CA GLY A 246 25.17 7.26 -22.10
C GLY A 246 26.36 6.39 -22.51
N ASP A 247 27.40 7.01 -23.08
CA ASP A 247 28.52 6.29 -23.69
C ASP A 247 29.18 5.30 -22.72
N PHE A 248 29.27 4.03 -23.15
CA PHE A 248 29.98 2.98 -22.41
C PHE A 248 31.31 2.69 -23.07
N LYS A 249 32.37 2.56 -22.27
CA LYS A 249 33.66 2.07 -22.74
C LYS A 249 33.55 0.60 -23.15
N THR A 250 34.32 0.19 -24.14
CA THR A 250 34.51 -1.22 -24.49
C THR A 250 34.89 -2.03 -23.24
N VAL A 251 34.08 -3.04 -22.92
CA VAL A 251 34.32 -4.00 -21.83
C VAL A 251 34.19 -5.42 -22.37
N GLU A 252 35.01 -6.33 -21.84
CA GLU A 252 34.82 -7.75 -22.07
C GLU A 252 33.53 -8.21 -21.38
N VAL A 253 32.63 -8.83 -22.14
CA VAL A 253 31.35 -9.33 -21.63
C VAL A 253 31.52 -10.79 -21.23
N LYS A 254 32.09 -10.97 -20.04
CA LYS A 254 32.35 -12.27 -19.43
C LYS A 254 31.66 -12.36 -18.07
N SER A 255 31.17 -13.54 -17.71
CA SER A 255 30.72 -13.84 -16.36
C SER A 255 31.19 -15.22 -15.94
N SER A 256 31.66 -15.32 -14.70
CA SER A 256 32.02 -16.57 -14.00
C SER A 256 30.81 -17.41 -13.58
N GLY A 257 29.58 -16.96 -13.88
CA GLY A 257 28.35 -17.67 -13.53
C GLY A 257 27.44 -16.86 -12.62
N GLU A 258 27.96 -15.87 -11.89
CA GLU A 258 27.14 -14.96 -11.09
C GLU A 258 26.24 -14.06 -11.95
N ARG A 259 25.02 -13.84 -11.48
CA ARG A 259 23.99 -13.02 -12.11
C ARG A 259 23.32 -12.13 -11.07
N TYR A 260 23.29 -10.84 -11.37
CA TYR A 260 22.46 -9.90 -10.62
C TYR A 260 20.98 -10.25 -10.78
N PRO A 261 20.15 -10.00 -9.75
CA PRO A 261 18.71 -10.24 -9.83
C PRO A 261 18.07 -9.33 -10.89
N THR A 262 17.08 -9.88 -11.58
CA THR A 262 16.19 -9.12 -12.47
C THR A 262 15.01 -8.53 -11.70
N ASP A 263 14.27 -7.62 -12.34
CA ASP A 263 12.99 -7.13 -11.85
C ASP A 263 11.88 -8.21 -11.90
N VAL A 264 12.12 -9.34 -12.54
CA VAL A 264 11.25 -10.53 -12.49
C VAL A 264 11.83 -11.56 -11.54
N VAL A 265 11.06 -12.01 -10.54
CA VAL A 265 11.48 -13.01 -9.55
C VAL A 265 10.49 -14.16 -9.46
N TYR A 266 10.98 -15.38 -9.27
CA TYR A 266 10.13 -16.56 -9.12
C TYR A 266 10.13 -17.06 -7.67
N PHE A 267 8.92 -17.19 -7.10
CA PHE A 267 8.73 -17.86 -5.81
C PHE A 267 7.47 -18.73 -5.88
N LYS A 268 7.52 -19.88 -5.19
CA LYS A 268 6.33 -20.73 -5.04
C LYS A 268 5.27 -20.02 -4.18
N THR A 269 4.00 -20.36 -4.40
CA THR A 269 2.89 -19.85 -3.60
C THR A 269 2.87 -20.46 -2.19
N ALA A 270 2.19 -19.82 -1.24
CA ALA A 270 2.23 -20.17 0.18
C ALA A 270 1.81 -21.62 0.49
N GLU A 271 0.99 -22.26 -0.35
CA GLU A 271 0.62 -23.68 -0.20
C GLU A 271 1.81 -24.63 -0.29
N SER A 272 2.95 -24.19 -0.83
CA SER A 272 4.18 -24.98 -0.86
C SER A 272 4.99 -24.92 0.44
N GLU A 273 4.63 -24.02 1.35
CA GLU A 273 5.30 -23.81 2.64
C GLU A 273 4.54 -24.47 3.81
N GLY A 274 3.47 -25.21 3.51
CA GLY A 274 2.63 -25.91 4.49
C GLY A 274 1.20 -25.36 4.55
N ASP A 275 0.60 -25.45 5.74
CA ASP A 275 -0.79 -25.06 5.94
C ASP A 275 -1.02 -23.56 5.68
N VAL A 276 -1.97 -23.27 4.78
CA VAL A 276 -2.43 -21.91 4.53
C VAL A 276 -3.52 -21.55 5.54
N CYS A 277 -3.34 -20.42 6.21
CA CYS A 277 -4.26 -19.92 7.22
C CYS A 277 -4.99 -18.65 6.81
N HIS A 278 -4.55 -17.96 5.75
CA HIS A 278 -5.22 -16.79 5.17
C HIS A 278 -5.43 -16.94 3.65
N PRO A 279 -6.58 -16.53 3.07
CA PRO A 279 -6.86 -16.67 1.64
C PRO A 279 -5.79 -16.05 0.72
N THR A 280 -5.24 -14.91 1.12
CA THR A 280 -4.21 -14.17 0.36
C THR A 280 -2.81 -14.29 0.97
N GLN A 281 -2.55 -15.36 1.75
CA GLN A 281 -1.26 -15.58 2.40
C GLN A 281 -0.10 -15.49 1.38
N LYS A 282 0.82 -14.55 1.62
CA LYS A 282 2.06 -14.43 0.85
C LYS A 282 3.08 -15.48 1.29
N PRO A 283 3.96 -15.97 0.39
CA PRO A 283 5.01 -16.90 0.75
C PRO A 283 6.09 -16.22 1.59
N ILE A 284 6.54 -16.91 2.63
CA ILE A 284 7.61 -16.49 3.54
C ILE A 284 8.91 -16.29 2.76
N GLU A 285 9.23 -17.17 1.79
CA GLU A 285 10.49 -17.07 1.03
C GLU A 285 10.59 -15.80 0.18
N LEU A 286 9.46 -15.32 -0.39
CA LEU A 286 9.43 -14.03 -1.07
C LEU A 286 9.74 -12.89 -0.08
N GLY A 287 9.13 -12.92 1.11
CA GLY A 287 9.41 -11.94 2.15
C GLY A 287 10.87 -11.95 2.59
N ARG A 288 11.47 -13.14 2.75
CA ARG A 288 12.89 -13.29 3.11
C ARG A 288 13.81 -12.72 2.04
N TYR A 289 13.51 -12.96 0.76
CA TYR A 289 14.24 -12.36 -0.35
C TYR A 289 14.21 -10.83 -0.29
N LEU A 290 13.03 -10.23 -0.13
CA LEU A 290 12.87 -8.77 -0.09
C LEU A 290 13.59 -8.17 1.13
N ILE A 291 13.47 -8.79 2.30
CA ILE A 291 14.11 -8.31 3.54
C ILE A 291 15.64 -8.38 3.41
N ARG A 292 16.21 -9.48 2.91
CA ARG A 292 17.67 -9.57 2.67
C ARG A 292 18.13 -8.53 1.66
N THR A 293 17.34 -8.30 0.62
CA THR A 293 17.68 -7.36 -0.46
C THR A 293 17.81 -5.93 0.05
N PHE A 294 16.90 -5.49 0.95
CA PHE A 294 16.79 -4.06 1.28
C PHE A 294 17.13 -3.67 2.73
N THR A 295 17.56 -4.62 3.57
CA THR A 295 17.81 -4.36 5.00
C THR A 295 19.02 -5.11 5.53
N LYS A 296 19.45 -4.78 6.76
CA LYS A 296 20.50 -5.48 7.53
C LYS A 296 19.92 -6.17 8.76
N GLU A 297 20.66 -7.14 9.33
CA GLU A 297 20.26 -7.78 10.59
C GLU A 297 19.96 -6.74 11.68
N GLY A 298 18.95 -7.00 12.51
CA GLY A 298 18.50 -6.08 13.55
C GLY A 298 17.66 -4.86 13.11
N ASN A 299 17.53 -4.61 11.80
CA ASN A 299 16.61 -3.59 11.26
C ASN A 299 15.15 -3.89 11.62
N ILE A 300 14.29 -2.87 11.59
CA ILE A 300 12.87 -2.96 11.96
C ILE A 300 12.00 -2.98 10.70
N ILE A 301 11.25 -4.07 10.55
CA ILE A 301 10.29 -4.29 9.45
C ILE A 301 8.86 -4.04 9.96
N LEU A 302 8.12 -3.18 9.29
CA LEU A 302 6.70 -2.95 9.54
C LEU A 302 5.84 -3.64 8.48
N ASP A 303 4.89 -4.44 8.94
CA ASP A 303 3.76 -4.93 8.14
C ASP A 303 2.47 -4.43 8.79
N ASN A 304 1.88 -3.38 8.22
CA ASN A 304 0.76 -2.67 8.82
C ASN A 304 -0.61 -3.30 8.51
N THR A 305 -0.67 -4.37 7.72
CA THR A 305 -1.88 -5.20 7.49
C THR A 305 -1.46 -6.67 7.46
N CYS A 306 -0.88 -7.14 8.55
CA CYS A 306 -0.06 -8.35 8.52
C CYS A 306 -0.83 -9.66 8.29
N GLY A 307 -2.16 -9.68 8.46
CA GLY A 307 -2.98 -10.84 8.19
C GLY A 307 -2.51 -12.06 8.98
N SER A 308 -2.04 -13.10 8.29
CA SER A 308 -1.47 -14.30 8.92
C SER A 308 0.01 -14.20 9.33
N GLY A 309 0.68 -13.09 9.02
CA GLY A 309 2.02 -12.77 9.52
C GLY A 309 3.17 -13.31 8.69
N SER A 310 2.97 -13.65 7.41
CA SER A 310 4.04 -14.21 6.55
C SER A 310 5.30 -13.33 6.51
N PHE A 311 5.16 -12.01 6.31
CA PHE A 311 6.31 -11.11 6.27
C PHE A 311 6.95 -10.87 7.65
N LEU A 312 6.18 -10.98 8.73
CA LEU A 312 6.71 -10.95 10.09
C LEU A 312 7.57 -12.18 10.37
N ILE A 313 7.13 -13.36 9.91
CA ILE A 313 7.91 -14.60 10.00
C ILE A 313 9.19 -14.48 9.17
N SER A 314 9.11 -13.94 7.96
CA SER A 314 10.30 -13.64 7.15
C SER A 314 11.29 -12.74 7.91
N ALA A 315 10.80 -11.70 8.60
CA ALA A 315 11.65 -10.83 9.41
C ALA A 315 12.33 -11.59 10.56
N VAL A 316 11.59 -12.46 11.26
CA VAL A 316 12.15 -13.32 12.32
C VAL A 316 13.26 -14.21 11.77
N LEU A 317 12.99 -14.97 10.70
CA LEU A 317 13.94 -15.91 10.10
C LEU A 317 15.20 -15.19 9.59
N GLU A 318 15.05 -13.97 9.10
CA GLU A 318 16.18 -13.12 8.69
C GLU A 318 16.79 -12.31 9.85
N LYS A 319 16.45 -12.58 11.11
CA LYS A 319 17.01 -11.88 12.29
C LYS A 319 16.79 -10.36 12.28
N ARG A 320 15.67 -9.90 11.72
CA ARG A 320 15.19 -8.52 11.83
C ARG A 320 14.16 -8.43 12.96
N LYS A 321 14.02 -7.23 13.52
CA LYS A 321 12.90 -6.89 14.40
C LYS A 321 11.67 -6.66 13.53
N PHE A 322 10.48 -6.90 14.08
CA PHE A 322 9.24 -6.71 13.33
C PHE A 322 8.20 -5.91 14.11
N ILE A 323 7.27 -5.29 13.40
CA ILE A 323 6.05 -4.70 13.95
C ILE A 323 4.91 -5.16 13.04
N GLY A 324 3.96 -5.90 13.60
CA GLY A 324 2.73 -6.29 12.90
C GLY A 324 1.55 -5.47 13.37
N ILE A 325 0.69 -5.02 12.46
CA ILE A 325 -0.61 -4.44 12.81
C ILE A 325 -1.71 -5.22 12.10
N GLU A 326 -2.72 -5.64 12.87
CA GLU A 326 -3.87 -6.36 12.34
C GLU A 326 -5.15 -5.89 13.04
N LYS A 327 -6.15 -5.53 12.23
CA LYS A 327 -7.44 -5.02 12.73
C LYS A 327 -8.33 -6.15 13.23
N ASN A 328 -8.21 -7.32 12.61
CA ASN A 328 -8.93 -8.56 12.94
C ASN A 328 -10.46 -8.36 12.88
N GLN A 329 -10.92 -7.53 11.94
CA GLN A 329 -12.33 -7.30 11.67
C GLN A 329 -12.90 -8.38 10.75
N GLU A 330 -14.09 -8.86 11.11
CA GLU A 330 -14.90 -9.87 10.39
C GLU A 330 -14.26 -11.25 10.25
N VAL A 331 -14.60 -12.13 11.19
CA VAL A 331 -13.88 -13.37 11.45
C VAL A 331 -14.40 -14.58 10.64
N TYR A 332 -14.99 -14.37 9.47
CA TYR A 332 -15.62 -15.44 8.64
C TYR A 332 -14.83 -15.77 7.36
N LEU A 333 -13.49 -15.75 7.41
CA LEU A 333 -12.69 -15.51 6.21
C LEU A 333 -11.95 -16.70 5.61
N PHE A 334 -11.97 -17.87 6.26
CA PHE A 334 -11.38 -19.07 5.67
C PHE A 334 -12.05 -20.34 6.20
N LYS A 335 -12.49 -21.22 5.30
CA LYS A 335 -13.10 -22.53 5.62
C LYS A 335 -14.34 -22.49 6.53
N LYS A 336 -15.11 -21.38 6.55
CA LYS A 336 -16.35 -21.20 7.36
C LYS A 336 -16.16 -21.26 8.88
N HIS A 337 -14.94 -21.08 9.39
CA HIS A 337 -14.67 -21.04 10.83
C HIS A 337 -14.14 -19.69 11.28
N ARG A 338 -14.32 -19.40 12.57
CA ARG A 338 -13.80 -18.21 13.23
C ARG A 338 -12.26 -18.31 13.38
N VAL A 339 -11.52 -17.47 12.67
CA VAL A 339 -10.04 -17.40 12.74
C VAL A 339 -9.56 -16.08 13.35
N ASN A 340 -8.88 -16.13 14.50
CA ASN A 340 -8.18 -14.96 15.04
C ASN A 340 -6.79 -14.83 14.42
N TYR A 341 -6.63 -13.92 13.45
CA TYR A 341 -5.36 -13.75 12.73
C TYR A 341 -4.20 -13.27 13.59
N ILE A 342 -4.48 -12.56 14.69
CA ILE A 342 -3.46 -12.13 15.65
C ILE A 342 -2.89 -13.34 16.39
N ASP A 343 -3.75 -14.27 16.82
CA ASP A 343 -3.32 -15.49 17.50
C ASP A 343 -2.53 -16.39 16.54
N VAL A 344 -3.01 -16.53 15.30
CA VAL A 344 -2.31 -17.26 14.23
C VAL A 344 -0.92 -16.66 13.99
N CYS A 345 -0.81 -15.34 13.83
CA CYS A 345 0.47 -14.64 13.70
C CYS A 345 1.41 -14.99 14.85
N LYS A 346 0.96 -14.81 16.10
CA LYS A 346 1.77 -15.04 17.30
C LYS A 346 2.25 -16.48 17.39
N GLN A 347 1.40 -17.45 17.08
CA GLN A 347 1.78 -18.87 17.07
C GLN A 347 2.84 -19.16 16.01
N ARG A 348 2.65 -18.67 14.78
CA ARG A 348 3.63 -18.86 13.69
C ARG A 348 4.98 -18.19 13.99
N ILE A 349 4.95 -16.98 14.55
CA ILE A 349 6.15 -16.25 15.01
C ILE A 349 6.90 -17.06 16.07
N LYS A 350 6.19 -17.59 17.07
CA LYS A 350 6.81 -18.39 18.13
C LYS A 350 7.52 -19.63 17.56
N LYS A 351 6.87 -20.35 16.64
CA LYS A 351 7.48 -21.50 15.95
C LYS A 351 8.74 -21.11 15.18
N ALA A 352 8.71 -19.99 14.45
CA ALA A 352 9.89 -19.50 13.71
C ALA A 352 11.04 -19.09 14.65
N GLN A 353 10.73 -18.49 15.81
CA GLN A 353 11.73 -18.15 16.83
C GLN A 353 12.39 -19.40 17.44
N GLU A 354 11.61 -20.46 17.68
CA GLU A 354 12.12 -21.75 18.16
C GLU A 354 13.06 -22.40 17.12
N GLN A 355 12.70 -22.37 15.84
CA GLN A 355 13.55 -22.86 14.74
C GLN A 355 14.90 -22.13 14.69
N ASN A 356 14.88 -20.79 14.71
CA ASN A 356 16.11 -19.99 14.72
C ASN A 356 17.01 -20.29 15.93
N ARG A 357 16.43 -20.54 17.11
CA ARG A 357 17.19 -20.92 18.31
C ARG A 357 17.88 -22.27 18.13
N ILE A 358 17.16 -23.27 17.61
CA ILE A 358 17.71 -24.61 17.34
C ILE A 358 18.85 -24.54 16.32
N GLU A 359 18.67 -23.81 15.22
CA GLU A 359 19.71 -23.63 14.19
C GLU A 359 20.94 -22.93 14.76
N SER A 360 20.75 -21.85 15.53
CA SER A 360 21.85 -21.12 16.16
C SER A 360 22.64 -21.97 17.17
N SER A 361 21.97 -22.87 17.88
CA SER A 361 22.62 -23.80 18.81
C SER A 361 23.41 -24.90 18.10
N LYS A 362 22.93 -25.39 16.94
CA LYS A 362 23.67 -26.37 16.13
C LYS A 362 24.95 -25.80 15.54
N VAL A 363 24.93 -24.55 15.09
CA VAL A 363 26.12 -23.86 14.55
C VAL A 363 27.18 -23.59 15.62
N LYS A 364 26.82 -23.52 16.90
CA LYS A 364 27.78 -23.36 18.01
C LYS A 364 28.42 -24.67 18.49
N LEU A 365 27.89 -25.82 18.08
CA LEU A 365 28.41 -27.14 18.43
C LEU A 365 29.34 -27.74 17.35
N LEU A 366 29.47 -27.06 16.22
CA LEU A 366 30.42 -27.33 15.14
C LEU A 366 31.52 -26.27 15.18
#